data_AF-A0A1V2LUZ6-F1
#
_entry.id   AF-A0A1V2LUZ6-F1
#
_cell.length_a   1.000
_cell.length_b   1.000
_cell.length_c   1.000
_cell.angle_alpha   90.00
_cell.angle_beta   90.00
_cell.angle_gamma   90.00
#
_symmetry.space_group_name_H-M   'P 1'
#
loop_
_entity.id
_entity.type
_entity.pdbx_description
1 polymer ?
#
loop_
_entity_poly.entity_id
_entity_poly.type
_entity_poly.pdbx_seq_one_letter_code
_entity_poly.pdbx_strand_id
1 'polypeptide(L)'
;MKYNNFKAFTATQTQAILTVTFILPPVNIQGNEMITDLDNLAEQLEKDETVKVVIFESAKADFVVSHEEMNMLEHISTEPIERGEIKILELALVLERLNKVSPAVLNKVAEQINGHKIA
;
A
#
# COMPACT_ATOMS: atom_id res chain seq x y z
N MET A 1 15.03 -0.23 -15.33
CA MET A 1 14.03 0.87 -15.25
C MET A 1 13.81 1.17 -13.78
N LYS A 2 13.63 2.43 -13.38
CA LYS A 2 13.31 2.81 -12.00
C LYS A 2 11.90 2.29 -11.64
N TYR A 3 11.65 1.92 -10.39
CA TYR A 3 10.34 1.42 -9.93
C TYR A 3 9.86 0.15 -10.64
N ASN A 4 10.61 -0.94 -10.51
CA ASN A 4 10.28 -2.25 -11.08
C ASN A 4 10.33 -3.37 -10.01
N ASN A 5 10.01 -4.60 -10.44
CA ASN A 5 10.04 -5.81 -9.60
C ASN A 5 9.00 -5.87 -8.48
N PHE A 6 7.90 -5.13 -8.63
CA PHE A 6 6.71 -5.28 -7.81
C PHE A 6 5.79 -6.35 -8.41
N LYS A 7 5.08 -7.08 -7.56
CA LYS A 7 4.09 -8.08 -7.92
C LYS A 7 2.66 -7.55 -7.78
N ALA A 8 2.40 -6.78 -6.72
CA ALA A 8 1.07 -6.30 -6.36
C ALA A 8 0.61 -5.08 -7.19
N PHE A 9 1.54 -4.37 -7.82
CA PHE A 9 1.26 -3.17 -8.61
C PHE A 9 2.32 -2.94 -9.68
N THR A 10 2.01 -2.05 -10.62
CA THR A 10 3.03 -1.42 -11.48
C THR A 10 3.26 0.01 -11.04
N ALA A 11 4.41 0.59 -11.40
CA ALA A 11 4.75 1.96 -11.08
C ALA A 11 5.39 2.64 -12.28
N THR A 12 4.87 3.80 -12.68
CA THR A 12 5.38 4.56 -13.83
C THR A 12 5.58 6.02 -13.43
N GLN A 13 6.80 6.52 -13.61
CA GLN A 13 7.13 7.91 -13.34
C GLN A 13 6.98 8.74 -14.61
N THR A 14 6.24 9.85 -14.52
CA THR A 14 6.17 10.91 -15.54
C THR A 14 6.53 12.24 -14.88
N GLN A 15 7.69 12.80 -15.23
CA GLN A 15 8.25 13.98 -14.57
C GLN A 15 8.34 13.78 -13.04
N ALA A 16 7.71 14.64 -12.25
CA ALA A 16 7.71 14.59 -10.79
C ALA A 16 6.58 13.73 -10.20
N ILE A 17 5.78 13.07 -11.04
CA ILE A 17 4.62 12.28 -10.62
C ILE A 17 4.94 10.80 -10.80
N LEU A 18 4.78 10.03 -9.73
CA LEU A 18 4.82 8.57 -9.77
C LEU A 18 3.40 8.02 -9.67
N THR A 19 2.94 7.32 -10.70
CA THR A 19 1.65 6.63 -10.67
C THR A 19 1.87 5.17 -10.31
N VAL A 20 1.24 4.72 -9.23
CA VAL A 20 1.22 3.35 -8.74
C VAL A 20 -0.15 2.75 -9.03
N THR A 21 -0.19 1.69 -9.83
CA THR A 21 -1.43 1.06 -10.28
C THR A 21 -1.53 -0.36 -9.70
N PHE A 22 -2.39 -0.56 -8.71
CA PHE A 22 -2.63 -1.86 -8.10
C PHE A 22 -3.25 -2.86 -9.09
N ILE A 23 -2.64 -4.04 -9.18
CA ILE A 23 -3.07 -5.13 -10.05
C ILE A 23 -2.64 -6.48 -9.46
N LEU A 24 -3.35 -6.91 -8.43
CA LEU A 24 -3.12 -8.20 -7.77
C LEU A 24 -4.40 -9.06 -7.81
N PRO A 25 -4.54 -10.01 -8.75
CA PRO A 25 -5.70 -10.88 -8.81
C PRO A 25 -5.89 -11.72 -7.52
N PRO A 26 -7.14 -12.07 -7.15
CA PRO A 26 -8.38 -11.77 -7.84
C PRO A 26 -8.97 -10.40 -7.46
N VAL A 27 -8.62 -9.81 -6.31
CA VAL A 27 -9.30 -8.60 -5.81
C VAL A 27 -8.39 -7.56 -5.13
N ASN A 28 -7.10 -7.52 -5.43
CA ASN A 28 -6.13 -6.65 -4.76
C ASN A 28 -6.16 -6.84 -3.24
N ILE A 29 -6.10 -8.11 -2.78
CA ILE A 29 -6.09 -8.44 -1.34
C ILE A 29 -4.86 -7.82 -0.69
N GLN A 30 -5.07 -7.21 0.47
CA GLN A 30 -4.01 -6.60 1.26
C GLN A 30 -3.28 -7.65 2.11
N GLY A 31 -2.46 -8.47 1.44
CA GLY A 31 -1.63 -9.49 2.06
C GLY A 31 -0.14 -9.13 2.09
N ASN A 32 0.69 -10.08 2.54
CA ASN A 32 2.14 -9.89 2.71
C ASN A 32 2.86 -9.46 1.42
N GLU A 33 2.39 -9.93 0.26
CA GLU A 33 2.96 -9.53 -1.04
C GLU A 33 2.82 -8.04 -1.29
N MET A 34 1.63 -7.47 -1.03
CA MET A 34 1.39 -6.05 -1.19
C MET A 34 2.16 -5.22 -0.15
N ILE A 35 2.23 -5.69 1.11
CA ILE A 35 2.99 -5.02 2.17
C ILE A 35 4.48 -4.95 1.80
N THR A 36 5.04 -6.07 1.33
CA THR A 36 6.45 -6.17 0.89
C THR A 36 6.73 -5.20 -0.26
N ASP A 37 5.86 -5.15 -1.26
CA ASP A 37 6.04 -4.26 -2.40
C ASP A 37 5.92 -2.78 -2.00
N LEU A 38 4.99 -2.44 -1.10
CA LEU A 38 4.83 -1.08 -0.58
C LEU A 38 6.06 -0.63 0.23
N ASP A 39 6.68 -1.53 1.00
CA ASP A 39 7.92 -1.22 1.73
C ASP A 39 9.10 -1.02 0.77
N ASN A 40 9.24 -1.89 -0.23
CA ASN A 40 10.21 -1.74 -1.31
C ASN A 40 10.01 -0.44 -2.11
N LEU A 41 8.76 -0.01 -2.29
CA LEU A 41 8.44 1.28 -2.92
C LEU A 41 8.89 2.44 -2.04
N ALA A 42 8.65 2.37 -0.73
CA ALA A 42 9.08 3.39 0.23
C ALA A 42 10.62 3.53 0.21
N GLU A 43 11.35 2.42 0.23
CA GLU A 43 12.82 2.40 0.11
C GLU A 43 13.36 3.07 -1.16
N GLN A 44 12.63 2.92 -2.27
CA GLN A 44 13.01 3.54 -3.53
C GLN A 44 12.69 5.04 -3.54
N LEU A 45 11.57 5.45 -2.94
CA LEU A 45 11.18 6.85 -2.80
C LEU A 45 12.11 7.64 -1.87
N GLU A 46 12.60 7.04 -0.79
CA GLU A 46 13.59 7.66 0.12
C GLU A 46 14.85 8.15 -0.60
N LYS A 47 15.21 7.48 -1.70
CA LYS A 47 16.42 7.76 -2.49
C LYS A 47 16.13 8.61 -3.72
N ASP A 48 14.87 8.96 -3.96
CA ASP A 48 14.43 9.65 -5.17
C ASP A 48 13.74 10.99 -4.89
N GLU A 49 14.55 12.03 -4.77
CA GLU A 49 14.05 13.40 -4.62
C GLU A 49 13.36 13.94 -5.87
N THR A 50 13.41 13.25 -7.02
CA THR A 50 12.75 13.72 -8.26
C THR A 50 11.24 13.52 -8.23
N VAL A 51 10.74 12.59 -7.42
CA VAL A 51 9.30 12.39 -7.21
C VAL A 51 8.80 13.39 -6.17
N LYS A 52 7.74 14.11 -6.52
CA LYS A 52 7.08 15.10 -5.65
C LYS A 52 5.64 14.70 -5.31
N VAL A 53 5.02 13.89 -6.16
CA VAL A 53 3.65 13.41 -5.97
C VAL A 53 3.61 11.91 -6.27
N VAL A 54 2.97 11.15 -5.38
CA VAL A 54 2.65 9.74 -5.63
C VAL A 54 1.13 9.62 -5.78
N ILE A 55 0.69 9.04 -6.88
CA ILE A 55 -0.71 8.74 -7.16
C ILE A 55 -0.93 7.24 -7.01
N PHE A 56 -1.80 6.83 -6.09
CA PHE A 56 -2.26 5.46 -6.00
C PHE A 56 -3.59 5.30 -6.72
N GLU A 57 -3.67 4.33 -7.63
CA GLU A 57 -4.89 3.94 -8.34
C GLU A 57 -4.96 2.42 -8.52
N SER A 58 -6.08 1.91 -9.04
CA SER A 58 -6.27 0.49 -9.32
C SER A 58 -6.57 0.25 -10.79
N ALA A 59 -6.06 -0.86 -11.32
CA ALA A 59 -6.43 -1.34 -12.65
C ALA A 59 -7.86 -1.90 -12.71
N LYS A 60 -8.53 -2.06 -11.56
CA LYS A 60 -9.91 -2.54 -11.43
C LYS A 60 -10.84 -1.41 -11.02
N ALA A 61 -12.00 -1.32 -11.67
CA ALA A 61 -12.99 -0.27 -11.43
C ALA A 61 -13.68 -0.42 -10.06
N ASP A 62 -13.79 -1.65 -9.56
CA ASP A 62 -14.67 -1.95 -8.42
C ASP A 62 -14.03 -1.60 -7.07
N PHE A 63 -12.70 -1.71 -6.93
CA PHE A 63 -11.98 -1.45 -5.68
C PHE A 63 -10.52 -1.04 -5.92
N VAL A 64 -9.99 -0.16 -5.05
CA VAL A 64 -8.56 0.21 -5.08
C VAL A 64 -7.70 -0.93 -4.49
N VAL A 65 -7.98 -1.26 -3.23
CA VAL A 65 -7.40 -2.36 -2.45
C VAL A 65 -8.54 -3.00 -1.65
N SER A 66 -8.57 -4.33 -1.58
CA SER A 66 -9.55 -5.09 -0.79
C SER A 66 -9.13 -5.17 0.68
N HIS A 67 -9.91 -5.88 1.50
CA HIS A 67 -9.59 -6.11 2.91
C HIS A 67 -8.32 -6.95 3.11
N GLU A 68 -7.84 -6.95 4.36
CA GLU A 68 -6.70 -7.74 4.83
C GLU A 68 -6.89 -9.23 4.55
N GLU A 69 -5.80 -9.91 4.22
CA GLU A 69 -5.81 -11.36 4.05
C GLU A 69 -6.18 -12.06 5.37
N MET A 70 -7.31 -12.75 5.42
CA MET A 70 -7.85 -13.34 6.66
C MET A 70 -6.88 -14.30 7.36
N ASN A 71 -6.01 -14.97 6.62
CA ASN A 71 -5.00 -15.88 7.17
C ASN A 71 -3.99 -15.16 8.09
N MET A 72 -3.87 -13.83 8.00
CA MET A 72 -3.05 -13.02 8.91
C MET A 72 -3.52 -13.09 10.36
N LEU A 73 -4.79 -13.43 10.59
CA LEU A 73 -5.36 -13.53 11.94
C LEU A 73 -4.95 -14.82 12.66
N GLU A 74 -4.54 -15.87 11.93
CA GLU A 74 -4.21 -17.18 12.52
C GLU A 74 -3.01 -17.15 13.47
N HIS A 75 -2.17 -16.11 13.37
CA HIS A 75 -0.97 -15.94 14.17
C HIS A 75 -1.10 -14.86 15.25
N ILE A 76 -2.27 -14.25 15.40
CA ILE A 76 -2.52 -13.26 16.44
C ILE A 76 -2.75 -13.99 17.75
N SER A 77 -1.91 -13.71 18.75
CA SER A 77 -2.08 -14.22 20.11
C SER A 77 -3.43 -13.79 20.67
N THR A 78 -4.16 -14.72 21.26
CA THR A 78 -5.39 -14.44 22.02
C THR A 78 -5.11 -14.09 23.47
N GLU A 79 -3.86 -14.21 23.91
CA GLU A 79 -3.44 -13.82 25.27
C GLU A 79 -3.52 -12.29 25.44
N PRO A 80 -4.11 -11.80 26.54
CA PRO A 80 -4.13 -10.37 26.85
C PRO A 80 -2.71 -9.83 27.02
N ILE A 81 -2.45 -8.67 26.44
CA ILE A 81 -1.20 -7.92 26.60
C ILE A 81 -1.49 -6.53 27.13
N GLU A 82 -0.49 -5.91 27.77
CA GLU A 82 -0.61 -4.52 28.16
C GLU A 82 -0.68 -3.62 26.92
N ARG A 83 -1.41 -2.50 27.02
CA ARG A 83 -1.58 -1.55 25.89
C ARG A 83 -0.23 -1.05 25.34
N GLY A 84 0.77 -0.91 26.19
CA GLY A 84 2.12 -0.44 25.80
C GLY A 84 2.93 -1.47 25.02
N GLU A 85 2.51 -2.75 25.02
CA GLU A 85 3.21 -3.84 24.35
C GLU A 85 2.56 -4.24 23.02
N ILE A 86 1.51 -3.52 22.61
CA ILE A 86 0.83 -3.75 21.33
C ILE A 86 1.83 -3.51 20.20
N LYS A 87 2.16 -4.58 19.46
CA LYS A 87 2.89 -4.47 18.21
C LYS A 87 2.00 -3.82 17.16
N ILE A 88 2.46 -2.72 16.59
CA ILE A 88 1.82 -2.10 15.43
C ILE A 88 1.90 -3.08 14.26
N LEU A 89 0.81 -3.25 13.53
CA LEU A 89 0.77 -4.10 12.33
C LEU A 89 1.81 -3.61 11.32
N GLU A 90 2.51 -4.53 10.66
CA GLU A 90 3.54 -4.20 9.66
C GLU A 90 3.03 -3.25 8.58
N LEU A 91 1.79 -3.46 8.13
CA LEU A 91 1.12 -2.57 7.20
C LEU A 91 1.09 -1.11 7.68
N ALA A 92 0.74 -0.87 8.95
CA ALA A 92 0.64 0.48 9.49
C ALA A 92 2.02 1.17 9.54
N LEU A 93 3.09 0.42 9.83
CA LEU A 93 4.47 0.94 9.78
C LEU A 93 4.88 1.31 8.35
N VAL A 94 4.56 0.47 7.36
CA VAL A 94 4.87 0.74 5.95
C VAL A 94 4.09 1.95 5.43
N LEU A 95 2.81 2.09 5.79
CA LEU A 95 2.01 3.26 5.43
C LEU A 95 2.54 4.54 6.09
N GLU A 96 2.98 4.46 7.36
CA GLU A 96 3.64 5.59 8.02
C GLU A 96 4.94 5.98 7.31
N ARG A 97 5.75 5.01 6.89
CA ARG A 97 6.97 5.23 6.11
C ARG A 97 6.65 5.92 4.79
N LEU A 98 5.66 5.43 4.03
CA LEU A 98 5.22 6.03 2.77
C LEU A 98 4.75 7.49 2.94
N ASN A 99 4.06 7.79 4.04
CA ASN A 99 3.62 9.16 4.35
C ASN A 99 4.79 10.12 4.65
N LYS A 100 5.95 9.62 5.08
CA LYS A 100 7.14 10.45 5.37
C LYS A 100 7.98 10.75 4.14
N VAL A 101 7.91 9.90 3.12
CA VAL A 101 8.83 9.96 1.95
C VAL A 101 8.24 10.72 0.76
N SER A 102 6.93 10.96 0.74
CA SER A 102 6.26 11.72 -0.31
C SER A 102 5.68 13.04 0.23
N PRO A 103 6.03 14.20 -0.35
CA PRO A 103 5.45 15.49 0.04
C PRO A 103 3.94 15.59 -0.21
N ALA A 104 3.40 14.77 -1.13
CA ALA A 104 1.98 14.71 -1.45
C ALA A 104 1.60 13.30 -1.94
N VAL A 105 0.82 12.59 -1.10
CA VAL A 105 0.17 11.33 -1.47
C VAL A 105 -1.26 11.63 -1.91
N LEU A 106 -1.60 11.29 -3.15
CA LEU A 106 -2.95 11.42 -3.69
C LEU A 106 -3.51 10.04 -4.00
N ASN A 107 -4.64 9.71 -3.38
CA ASN A 107 -5.35 8.48 -3.69
C ASN A 107 -6.44 8.80 -4.71
N LYS A 108 -6.35 8.18 -5.89
CA LYS A 108 -7.46 8.19 -6.83
C LYS A 108 -8.49 7.20 -6.33
N VAL A 109 -9.54 7.75 -5.74
CA VAL A 109 -10.58 7.00 -5.04
C VAL A 109 -11.44 6.26 -6.07
N ALA A 110 -11.46 4.92 -6.03
CA ALA A 110 -12.46 4.11 -6.71
C ALA A 110 -13.76 4.07 -5.87
N GLU A 111 -14.82 3.46 -6.41
CA GLU A 111 -16.10 3.36 -5.68
C GLU A 111 -15.96 2.65 -4.33
N GLN A 112 -14.97 1.78 -4.12
CA GLN A 112 -14.77 1.04 -2.86
C GLN A 112 -13.30 1.00 -2.37
N ILE A 113 -13.11 1.08 -1.04
CA ILE A 113 -11.87 0.73 -0.32
C ILE A 113 -12.24 -0.18 0.86
N ASN A 114 -11.44 -1.24 1.11
CA ASN A 114 -11.70 -2.22 2.17
C ASN A 114 -13.11 -2.84 2.09
N GLY A 115 -13.65 -3.02 0.88
CA GLY A 115 -15.00 -3.54 0.67
C GLY A 115 -16.15 -2.57 1.01
N HIS A 116 -15.86 -1.31 1.34
CA HIS A 116 -16.86 -0.30 1.67
C HIS A 116 -16.96 0.75 0.56
N LYS A 117 -18.20 1.11 0.17
CA LYS A 117 -18.42 2.19 -0.80
C LYS A 117 -18.01 3.54 -0.24
N ILE A 118 -17.37 4.34 -1.08
CA ILE A 118 -16.96 5.71 -0.77
C ILE A 118 -17.99 6.63 -1.43
N ALA A 119 -18.64 7.44 -0.59
CA ALA A 119 -19.76 8.31 -0.97
C ALA A 119 -19.33 9.51 -1.83
#